data_AF-A0AAC9IER0-F1
#
_entry.id   AF-A0AAC9IER0-F1
#
_cell.length_a   1.000
_cell.length_b   1.000
_cell.length_c   1.000
_cell.angle_alpha   90.00
_cell.angle_beta   90.00
_cell.angle_gamma   90.00
#
_symmetry.space_group_name_H-M   'P 1'
#
loop_
_entity.id
_entity.type
_entity.pdbx_description
1 polymer ?
#
loop_
_entity_poly.entity_id
_entity_poly.type
_entity_poly.pdbx_seq_one_letter_code
_entity_poly.pdbx_strand_id
1 'polypeptide(L)'
;MGIPTHENKFVKSCLRCKREINDLQEDHVYCTKCASPLRNECTATDHFTDGQGVSFHSGDDIYILEPDNAFCPKCGSESLFNQRGLIDVEYPRAEVVRQQIITSDEDLPF
;
A
#
# COMPACT_ATOMS: atom_id res chain seq x y z
N MET A 1 -2.69 -13.21 -14.45
CA MET A 1 -2.91 -14.32 -13.50
C MET A 1 -2.84 -13.71 -12.11
N GLY A 2 -3.88 -13.87 -11.28
CA GLY A 2 -3.91 -13.26 -9.95
C GLY A 2 -2.97 -13.94 -8.96
N ILE A 3 -2.57 -13.22 -7.91
CA ILE A 3 -1.76 -13.75 -6.82
C ILE A 3 -2.62 -14.73 -5.99
N PRO A 4 -2.22 -16.00 -5.82
CA PRO A 4 -3.02 -16.96 -5.07
C PRO A 4 -3.13 -16.61 -3.58
N THR A 5 -4.36 -16.65 -3.05
CA THR A 5 -4.66 -16.36 -1.65
C THR A 5 -5.41 -17.49 -0.96
N HIS A 6 -5.24 -17.55 0.35
CA HIS A 6 -6.12 -18.23 1.31
C HIS A 6 -7.34 -17.35 1.61
N GLU A 7 -8.14 -17.77 2.59
CA GLU A 7 -9.22 -16.94 3.15
C GLU A 7 -8.69 -15.59 3.67
N ASN A 8 -9.57 -14.60 3.76
CA ASN A 8 -9.22 -13.23 4.19
C ASN A 8 -8.07 -12.58 3.40
N LYS A 9 -7.82 -13.02 2.16
CA LYS A 9 -6.82 -12.47 1.21
C LYS A 9 -5.36 -12.59 1.66
N PHE A 10 -5.05 -13.51 2.57
CA PHE A 10 -3.66 -13.85 2.88
C PHE A 10 -3.00 -14.58 1.70
N VAL A 11 -1.79 -14.21 1.32
CA VAL A 11 -1.08 -14.86 0.20
C VAL A 11 -0.69 -16.30 0.55
N LYS A 12 -0.83 -17.22 -0.41
CA LYS A 12 -0.38 -18.63 -0.24
C LYS A 12 1.14 -18.76 -0.20
N SER A 13 1.86 -17.77 -0.71
CA SER A 13 3.31 -17.75 -0.70
C SER A 13 3.81 -16.33 -0.44
N CYS A 14 4.78 -16.18 0.46
CA CYS A 14 5.37 -14.90 0.79
C CYS A 14 5.93 -14.23 -0.48
N LEU A 15 5.46 -13.02 -0.78
CA LEU A 15 5.87 -12.32 -2.00
C LEU A 15 7.37 -11.97 -2.01
N ARG A 16 7.98 -11.80 -0.84
CA ARG A 16 9.42 -11.50 -0.69
C ARG A 16 10.32 -12.74 -0.75
N CYS A 17 10.10 -13.72 0.12
CA CYS A 17 11.01 -14.87 0.27
C CYS A 17 10.50 -16.17 -0.39
N LYS A 18 9.32 -16.13 -1.02
CA LYS A 18 8.67 -17.25 -1.72
C LYS A 18 8.40 -18.50 -0.86
N ARG A 19 8.51 -18.40 0.48
CA ARG A 19 8.08 -19.44 1.41
C ARG A 19 6.57 -19.65 1.28
N GLU A 20 6.15 -20.91 1.16
CA GLU A 20 4.75 -21.29 1.25
C GLU A 20 4.18 -20.99 2.65
N ILE A 21 2.96 -20.48 2.72
CA ILE A 21 2.30 -20.14 3.97
C ILE A 21 1.23 -21.20 4.22
N ASN A 22 1.51 -22.09 5.16
CA ASN A 22 0.66 -23.25 5.47
C ASN A 22 0.07 -23.15 6.90
N ASP A 23 0.50 -22.13 7.64
CA ASP A 23 0.28 -21.93 9.07
C ASP A 23 -0.40 -20.57 9.35
N LEU A 24 -1.50 -20.26 8.66
CA LEU A 24 -2.28 -19.05 8.94
C LEU A 24 -3.09 -19.21 10.22
N GLN A 25 -2.67 -18.55 11.28
CA GLN A 25 -3.55 -18.17 12.39
C GLN A 25 -4.09 -16.76 12.11
N GLU A 26 -5.23 -16.38 12.69
CA GLU A 26 -5.88 -15.08 12.45
C GLU A 26 -4.93 -13.88 12.66
N ASP A 27 -3.94 -14.02 13.54
CA ASP A 27 -2.95 -12.97 13.86
C ASP A 27 -1.65 -13.03 13.03
N HIS A 28 -1.49 -14.00 12.13
CA HIS A 28 -0.28 -14.16 11.30
C HIS A 28 -0.28 -13.19 10.10
N VAL A 29 -0.21 -11.89 10.37
CA VAL A 29 -0.14 -10.83 9.34
C VAL A 29 1.23 -10.68 8.69
N TYR A 30 2.28 -11.27 9.27
CA TYR A 30 3.65 -11.22 8.75
C TYR A 30 4.26 -12.60 8.53
N CYS A 31 5.13 -12.70 7.52
CA CYS A 31 5.92 -13.88 7.25
C CYS A 31 6.94 -14.09 8.38
N THR A 32 6.83 -15.20 9.10
CA THR A 32 7.73 -15.55 10.21
C THR A 32 9.20 -15.70 9.81
N LYS A 33 9.51 -15.85 8.52
CA LYS A 33 10.89 -15.98 8.01
C LYS A 33 11.55 -14.65 7.67
N CYS A 34 10.81 -13.68 7.12
CA CYS A 34 11.40 -12.45 6.57
C CYS A 34 10.65 -11.17 6.96
N ALA A 35 9.69 -11.26 7.88
CA ALA A 35 8.85 -10.16 8.36
C ALA A 35 8.12 -9.38 7.25
N SER A 36 7.91 -10.00 6.08
CA SER A 36 7.13 -9.38 4.99
C SER A 36 5.65 -9.52 5.29
N PRO A 37 4.81 -8.49 5.04
CA PRO A 37 3.37 -8.61 5.20
C PRO A 37 2.82 -9.72 4.28
N LEU A 38 1.82 -10.45 4.79
CA LEU A 38 1.16 -11.56 4.09
C LEU A 38 -0.20 -11.19 3.51
N ARG A 39 -0.70 -9.99 3.81
CA ARG A 39 -1.97 -9.47 3.32
C ARG A 39 -1.79 -8.03 2.89
N ASN A 40 -2.47 -7.65 1.81
CA ASN A 40 -2.41 -6.29 1.29
C ASN A 40 -3.47 -5.42 1.97
N GLU A 41 -3.06 -4.24 2.41
CA GLU A 41 -3.87 -3.36 3.27
C GLU A 41 -3.70 -1.91 2.82
N CYS A 42 -4.74 -1.10 3.02
CA CYS A 42 -4.65 0.35 2.80
C CYS A 42 -3.70 0.97 3.83
N THR A 43 -2.78 1.84 3.39
CA THR A 43 -1.85 2.54 4.29
C THR A 43 -2.44 3.81 4.92
N ALA A 44 -3.55 4.32 4.39
CA ALA A 44 -4.29 5.46 4.95
C ALA A 44 -5.64 4.98 5.49
N THR A 45 -5.61 4.40 6.69
CA THR A 45 -6.77 3.84 7.40
C THR A 45 -7.56 4.89 8.18
N ASP A 46 -7.22 6.17 8.06
CA ASP A 46 -7.84 7.28 8.79
C ASP A 46 -8.86 8.04 7.94
N HIS A 47 -8.64 8.16 6.63
CA HIS A 47 -9.47 8.97 5.74
C HIS A 47 -9.75 8.29 4.41
N PHE A 48 -11.02 8.14 4.05
CA PHE A 48 -11.43 7.76 2.69
C PHE A 48 -12.63 8.57 2.20
N THR A 49 -12.85 8.61 0.90
CA THR A 49 -14.02 9.29 0.32
C THR A 49 -14.99 8.22 -0.19
N ASP A 50 -16.21 8.20 0.32
CA ASP A 50 -17.24 7.20 -0.05
C ASP A 50 -18.23 7.69 -1.12
N GLY A 51 -17.91 8.82 -1.77
CA GLY A 51 -18.78 9.49 -2.74
C GLY A 51 -19.88 10.35 -2.10
N GLN A 52 -20.03 10.33 -0.77
CA GLN A 52 -20.96 11.18 -0.01
C GLN A 52 -20.22 12.20 0.87
N GLY A 53 -18.92 11.98 1.16
CA GLY A 53 -18.05 12.90 1.87
C GLY A 53 -16.71 12.28 2.23
N VAL A 54 -15.95 12.93 3.13
CA VAL A 54 -14.79 12.32 3.80
C VAL A 54 -15.33 11.46 4.94
N SER A 55 -15.26 10.14 4.75
CA SER A 55 -15.60 9.15 5.76
C SER A 55 -14.33 8.68 6.45
N PHE A 56 -14.38 8.68 7.77
CA PHE A 56 -13.32 8.13 8.61
C PHE A 56 -13.62 6.65 8.81
N HIS A 57 -12.58 5.83 8.88
CA HIS A 57 -12.76 4.51 9.47
C HIS A 57 -13.33 4.70 10.87
N SER A 58 -14.58 4.28 11.06
CA SER A 58 -15.21 4.31 12.37
C SER A 58 -14.69 3.11 13.14
N GLY A 59 -13.47 3.24 13.71
CA GLY A 59 -12.78 2.17 14.45
C GLY A 59 -11.49 1.69 13.78
N ASP A 60 -10.74 0.86 14.51
CA ASP A 60 -9.45 0.24 14.14
C ASP A 60 -9.50 -0.69 12.90
N ASP A 61 -10.51 -0.54 12.04
CA ASP A 61 -10.83 -1.43 10.93
C ASP A 61 -9.90 -1.19 9.73
N ILE A 62 -8.91 -2.06 9.58
CA ILE A 62 -7.98 -2.05 8.45
C ILE A 62 -8.72 -2.41 7.16
N TYR A 63 -8.63 -1.57 6.11
CA TYR A 63 -9.20 -1.89 4.80
C TYR A 63 -8.32 -2.89 4.04
N ILE A 64 -8.81 -4.12 3.88
CA ILE A 64 -8.10 -5.20 3.18
C ILE A 64 -8.28 -5.06 1.66
N LEU A 65 -7.16 -5.00 0.94
CA LEU A 65 -7.09 -4.84 -0.52
C LEU A 65 -6.92 -6.18 -1.23
N GLU A 66 -7.17 -6.25 -2.54
CA GLU A 66 -6.68 -7.41 -3.32
C GLU A 66 -5.14 -7.39 -3.33
N PRO A 67 -4.48 -8.55 -3.41
CA PRO A 67 -3.03 -8.64 -3.37
C PRO A 67 -2.33 -7.84 -4.48
N ASP A 68 -2.96 -7.64 -5.63
CA ASP A 68 -2.42 -6.93 -6.79
C ASP A 68 -2.85 -5.46 -6.87
N ASN A 69 -3.70 -4.98 -5.96
CA ASN A 69 -4.00 -3.55 -5.87
C ASN A 69 -2.75 -2.77 -5.45
N ALA A 70 -2.22 -1.93 -6.34
CA ALA A 70 -1.15 -0.99 -6.02
C ALA A 70 -1.61 0.21 -5.19
N PHE A 71 -2.89 0.57 -5.30
CA PHE A 71 -3.51 1.72 -4.64
C PHE A 71 -4.88 1.35 -4.08
N CYS A 72 -5.29 2.01 -3.00
CA CYS A 72 -6.60 1.86 -2.40
C CYS A 72 -7.68 2.49 -3.29
N PRO A 73 -8.72 1.76 -3.69
CA PRO A 73 -9.80 2.30 -4.53
C PRO A 73 -10.67 3.34 -3.82
N LYS A 74 -10.57 3.48 -2.48
CA LYS A 74 -11.38 4.42 -1.69
C LYS A 74 -10.70 5.78 -1.43
N CYS A 75 -9.38 5.80 -1.29
CA CYS A 75 -8.64 7.01 -0.93
C CYS A 75 -7.45 7.31 -1.83
N GLY A 76 -7.09 6.40 -2.75
CA GLY A 76 -5.96 6.57 -3.66
C GLY A 76 -4.59 6.41 -3.01
N SER A 77 -4.51 6.14 -1.70
CA SER A 77 -3.25 5.87 -1.00
C SER A 77 -2.60 4.57 -1.49
N GLU A 78 -1.28 4.50 -1.39
CA GLU A 78 -0.54 3.29 -1.73
C GLU A 78 -0.99 2.11 -0.87
N SER A 79 -1.02 0.93 -1.48
CA SER A 79 -1.21 -0.30 -0.73
C SER A 79 0.07 -0.69 0.01
N LEU A 80 -0.05 -1.45 1.10
CA LEU A 80 1.08 -1.93 1.87
C LEU A 80 2.05 -2.76 1.01
N PHE A 81 1.55 -3.56 0.07
CA PHE A 81 2.40 -4.33 -0.83
C PHE A 81 3.15 -3.45 -1.83
N ASN A 82 2.51 -2.42 -2.37
CA ASN A 82 3.17 -1.47 -3.27
C ASN A 82 4.26 -0.68 -2.53
N GLN A 83 3.93 -0.11 -1.36
CA GLN A 83 4.88 0.65 -0.55
C GLN A 83 6.12 -0.17 -0.16
N ARG A 84 5.97 -1.51 -0.05
CA ARG A 84 7.06 -2.45 0.27
C ARG A 84 7.74 -3.07 -0.96
N GLY A 85 7.34 -2.70 -2.17
CA GLY A 85 7.87 -3.23 -3.43
C GLY A 85 7.65 -4.74 -3.60
N LEU A 86 6.51 -5.26 -3.14
CA LEU A 86 6.18 -6.69 -3.18
C LEU A 86 5.40 -7.10 -4.43
N ILE A 87 4.92 -6.13 -5.20
CA ILE A 87 4.16 -6.30 -6.43
C ILE A 87 4.72 -5.38 -7.51
N ASP A 88 4.57 -5.80 -8.76
CA ASP A 88 4.95 -4.98 -9.91
C ASP A 88 3.83 -3.99 -10.23
N VAL A 89 4.19 -2.71 -10.42
CA VAL A 89 3.25 -1.63 -10.71
C VAL A 89 3.57 -1.02 -12.06
N GLU A 90 2.66 -1.21 -13.02
CA GLU A 90 2.81 -0.69 -14.39
C GLU A 90 2.75 0.85 -14.44
N TYR A 91 1.91 1.44 -13.58
CA TYR A 91 1.69 2.88 -13.51
C TYR A 91 2.06 3.40 -12.11
N PRO A 92 3.36 3.57 -11.80
CA PRO A 92 3.79 4.09 -10.51
C PRO A 92 3.35 5.55 -10.35
N ARG A 93 3.23 6.01 -9.09
CA ARG A 93 2.86 7.38 -8.78
C ARG A 93 3.93 8.33 -9.32
N ALA A 94 3.54 9.31 -10.12
CA ALA A 94 4.45 10.33 -10.60
C ALA A 94 4.85 11.25 -9.44
N GLU A 95 6.13 11.25 -9.08
CA GLU A 95 6.68 12.24 -8.15
C GLU A 95 6.91 13.55 -8.89
N VAL A 96 6.21 14.61 -8.47
CA VAL A 96 6.49 15.96 -8.95
C VAL A 96 7.70 16.47 -8.17
N VAL A 97 8.89 16.32 -8.74
CA VAL A 97 10.10 16.94 -8.20
C VAL A 97 9.94 18.45 -8.34
N ARG A 98 9.56 19.13 -7.24
CA ARG A 98 9.62 20.59 -7.17
C ARG A 98 11.08 20.99 -7.13
N GLN A 99 11.63 21.39 -8.28
CA GLN A 99 12.90 22.11 -8.30
C GLN A 99 12.72 23.38 -7.46
N GLN A 100 13.40 23.43 -6.32
CA GLN A 100 13.57 24.68 -5.59
C GLN A 100 14.41 25.59 -6.49
N ILE A 101 13.76 26.53 -7.17
CA ILE A 101 14.46 27.63 -7.79
C ILE A 101 14.99 28.46 -6.63
N ILE A 102 16.27 28.30 -6.31
CA ILE A 102 16.97 29.20 -5.40
C ILE A 102 17.16 30.49 -6.20
N THR A 103 16.21 31.42 -6.10
CA THR A 103 16.47 32.81 -6.48
C THR A 103 17.35 33.38 -5.37
N SER A 104 18.66 33.44 -5.59
CA SER A 104 19.50 34.37 -4.83
C SER A 104 18.99 35.78 -5.10
N ASP A 105 18.81 36.58 -4.05
CA ASP A 105 18.32 37.97 -4.10
C ASP A 105 19.22 38.94 -4.90
N GLU A 106 20.23 38.45 -5.63
CA GLU A 106 21.20 39.25 -6.38
C GLU A 106 20.81 39.53 -7.84
N ASP A 107 19.71 38.95 -8.35
CA ASP A 107 19.32 39.05 -9.76
C ASP A 107 18.05 39.91 -10.02
N LEU A 108 17.70 40.85 -9.14
CA LEU A 108 16.66 41.83 -9.43
C LEU A 108 17.27 43.05 -10.16
N PRO A 109 16.95 43.30 -11.45
CA PRO A 109 17.34 44.54 -12.10
C PRO A 109 16.55 45.71 -11.50
N PHE A 110 17.27 46.74 -11.04
CA PHE A 110 16.73 48.02 -10.61
C PHE A 110 16.01 48.76 -11.75
#